data_AF-A0A4V1Q530-F1
#
_entry.id   AF-A0A4V1Q530-F1
#
_cell.length_a   1.000
_cell.length_b   1.000
_cell.length_c   1.000
_cell.angle_alpha   90.00
_cell.angle_beta   90.00
_cell.angle_gamma   90.00
#
_symmetry.space_group_name_H-M   'P 1'
#
loop_
_entity.id
_entity.type
_entity.pdbx_description
1 polymer ?
#
loop_
_entity_poly.entity_id
_entity_poly.type
_entity_poly.pdbx_seq_one_letter_code
_entity_poly.pdbx_strand_id
1 'polypeptide(L)'
;MSATNSNAQSAAQSIDAHNLSFAPKPPTFTSKAEEREWLKFRLAQAFRIFGHLGYNEGVAGHITVRDPIQPDCFWVNPFGLHFSLIQPSDLLLVDVGPTGTYNSDSQAAILQNHGLLVATNTIEATVFFYIALERACQAQLLADAAAGGRGGRPLRIPDEEALKTSKTNGNMTAGWFQGLPEFQFLEAREGVTFAFNKGKDAKGDLKPSN
;
A
#
# COMPACT_ATOMS: atom_id res chain seq x y z
N MET A 1 53.54 6.89 -29.86
CA MET A 1 52.33 6.18 -29.37
C MET A 1 52.00 6.69 -27.98
N SER A 2 51.03 7.59 -27.87
CA SER A 2 50.29 7.83 -26.63
C SER A 2 49.11 8.72 -27.00
N ALA A 3 47.94 8.09 -27.22
CA ALA A 3 46.69 8.81 -27.35
C ALA A 3 46.11 8.92 -25.93
N THR A 4 46.06 10.14 -25.40
CA THR A 4 45.33 10.45 -24.17
C THR A 4 43.85 10.35 -24.45
N ASN A 5 43.18 9.35 -23.87
CA ASN A 5 41.75 9.15 -24.01
C ASN A 5 41.01 9.99 -22.96
N SER A 6 40.72 11.25 -23.32
CA SER A 6 39.82 12.12 -22.58
C SER A 6 38.38 11.79 -22.98
N ASN A 7 37.75 10.79 -22.35
CA ASN A 7 36.30 10.64 -22.30
C ASN A 7 35.92 9.47 -21.39
N ALA A 8 35.91 9.73 -20.08
CA ALA A 8 35.29 8.84 -19.09
C ALA A 8 34.42 9.64 -18.11
N GLN A 9 33.81 10.73 -18.58
CA GLN A 9 32.75 11.45 -17.88
C GLN A 9 31.55 11.51 -18.81
N SER A 10 30.71 10.47 -18.78
CA SER A 10 29.34 10.62 -19.29
C SER A 10 28.36 9.77 -18.48
N ALA A 11 27.24 10.44 -18.15
CA ALA A 11 25.96 9.89 -17.75
C ALA A 11 25.81 9.23 -16.36
N ALA A 12 26.02 10.01 -15.31
CA ALA A 12 25.08 10.00 -14.19
C ALA A 12 24.18 11.23 -14.35
N GLN A 13 23.15 11.13 -15.19
CA GLN A 13 22.09 12.15 -15.21
C GLN A 13 21.47 12.16 -13.81
N SER A 14 21.46 13.33 -13.16
CA SER A 14 20.77 13.50 -11.89
C SER A 14 19.29 13.19 -12.12
N ILE A 15 18.83 12.03 -11.66
CA ILE A 15 17.41 11.72 -11.62
C ILE A 15 16.82 12.70 -10.61
N ASP A 16 16.06 13.68 -11.09
CA ASP A 16 15.27 14.51 -10.22
C ASP A 16 14.23 13.61 -9.55
N ALA A 17 14.49 13.26 -8.28
CA ALA A 17 13.63 12.38 -7.49
C ALA A 17 12.20 12.93 -7.33
N HIS A 18 11.96 14.20 -7.67
CA HIS A 18 10.65 14.83 -7.65
C HIS A 18 9.84 14.63 -8.96
N ASN A 19 10.45 14.13 -10.03
CA ASN A 19 9.78 13.92 -11.30
C ASN A 19 9.39 12.44 -11.50
N LEU A 20 8.21 12.06 -11.02
CA LEU A 20 7.64 10.71 -11.18
C LEU A 20 7.05 10.43 -12.59
N SER A 21 7.41 11.19 -13.63
CA SER A 21 6.92 10.93 -15.00
C SER A 21 7.32 9.56 -15.56
N PHE A 22 8.40 8.98 -15.05
CA PHE A 22 8.85 7.63 -15.38
C PHE A 22 8.14 6.54 -14.57
N ALA A 23 7.42 6.92 -13.50
CA ALA A 23 6.76 5.95 -12.64
C ALA A 23 5.61 5.26 -13.41
N PRO A 24 5.41 3.95 -13.21
CA PRO A 24 4.23 3.27 -13.73
C PRO A 24 2.97 3.98 -13.24
N LYS A 25 1.88 3.81 -13.99
CA LYS A 25 0.57 4.37 -13.64
C LYS A 25 -0.35 3.26 -13.14
N PRO A 26 -1.34 3.58 -12.29
CA PRO A 26 -2.42 2.66 -11.99
C PRO A 26 -3.03 2.08 -13.27
N PRO A 27 -3.40 0.78 -13.27
CA PRO A 27 -4.04 0.17 -14.42
C PRO A 27 -5.36 0.88 -14.74
N THR A 28 -5.69 0.91 -16.03
CA THR A 28 -7.00 1.34 -16.50
C THR A 28 -7.78 0.11 -16.97
N PHE A 29 -9.11 0.17 -16.83
CA PHE A 29 -9.99 -0.96 -17.14
C PHE A 29 -10.97 -0.60 -18.24
N THR A 30 -11.29 -1.58 -19.07
CA THR A 30 -12.25 -1.42 -20.17
C THR A 30 -13.69 -1.48 -19.69
N SER A 31 -13.92 -2.11 -18.52
CA SER A 31 -15.24 -2.22 -17.90
C SER A 31 -15.17 -2.17 -16.37
N LYS A 32 -16.29 -1.76 -15.74
CA LYS A 32 -16.43 -1.79 -14.28
C LYS A 32 -16.40 -3.20 -13.69
N ALA A 33 -16.77 -4.21 -14.48
CA ALA A 33 -16.66 -5.61 -14.07
C ALA A 33 -15.19 -6.04 -13.99
N GLU A 34 -14.36 -5.64 -14.98
CA GLU A 34 -12.92 -5.88 -14.96
C GLU A 34 -12.26 -5.16 -13.77
N GLU A 35 -12.61 -3.90 -13.53
CA GLU A 35 -12.14 -3.12 -12.37
C GLU A 35 -12.50 -3.80 -11.04
N ARG A 36 -13.74 -4.31 -10.89
CA ARG A 36 -14.17 -5.05 -9.69
C ARG A 36 -13.29 -6.28 -9.44
N GLU A 37 -13.06 -7.09 -10.47
CA GLU A 37 -12.23 -8.29 -10.33
C GLU A 37 -10.79 -7.94 -9.95
N TRP A 38 -10.25 -6.85 -10.50
CA TRP A 38 -8.93 -6.36 -10.13
C TRP A 38 -8.87 -5.87 -8.68
N LEU A 39 -9.88 -5.13 -8.22
CA LEU A 39 -9.94 -4.64 -6.84
C LEU A 39 -10.03 -5.78 -5.84
N LYS A 40 -10.87 -6.79 -6.11
CA LYS A 40 -10.94 -8.01 -5.30
C LYS A 40 -9.60 -8.73 -5.25
N PHE A 41 -8.94 -8.86 -6.40
CA PHE A 41 -7.65 -9.50 -6.50
C PHE A 41 -6.56 -8.77 -5.71
N ARG A 42 -6.49 -7.45 -5.84
CA ARG A 42 -5.55 -6.61 -5.09
C ARG A 42 -5.85 -6.59 -3.61
N LEU A 43 -7.12 -6.59 -3.22
CA LEU A 43 -7.52 -6.61 -1.82
C LEU A 43 -7.07 -7.91 -1.14
N ALA A 44 -7.26 -9.05 -1.79
CA ALA A 44 -6.77 -10.34 -1.27
C ALA A 44 -5.24 -10.34 -1.05
N GLN A 45 -4.48 -9.79 -2.00
CA GLN A 45 -3.02 -9.63 -1.84
C GLN A 45 -2.67 -8.69 -0.68
N ALA A 46 -3.40 -7.58 -0.50
CA ALA A 46 -3.17 -6.65 0.61
C ALA A 46 -3.35 -7.33 1.97
N PHE A 47 -4.38 -8.17 2.13
CA PHE A 47 -4.52 -9.01 3.32
C PHE A 47 -3.31 -9.92 3.52
N ARG A 48 -2.85 -10.61 2.47
CA ARG A 48 -1.71 -11.52 2.58
C ARG A 48 -0.41 -10.80 2.92
N ILE A 49 -0.19 -9.60 2.39
CA ILE A 49 0.90 -8.70 2.80
C ILE A 49 0.82 -8.40 4.29
N PHE A 50 -0.35 -7.97 4.79
CA PHE A 50 -0.52 -7.63 6.21
C PHE A 50 -0.32 -8.86 7.11
N GLY A 51 -0.81 -10.03 6.70
CA GLY A 51 -0.58 -11.29 7.41
C GLY A 51 0.89 -11.71 7.44
N HIS A 52 1.63 -11.40 6.38
CA HIS A 52 3.06 -11.68 6.29
C HIS A 52 3.95 -10.70 7.08
N LEU A 53 3.45 -9.49 7.31
CA LEU A 53 4.07 -8.48 8.16
C LEU A 53 3.67 -8.62 9.64
N GLY A 54 2.68 -9.45 9.96
CA GLY A 54 2.19 -9.67 11.32
C GLY A 54 1.30 -8.54 11.84
N TYR A 55 0.61 -7.82 10.95
CA TYR A 55 -0.28 -6.71 11.32
C TYR A 55 -1.68 -7.14 11.75
N ASN A 56 -1.98 -8.45 11.67
CA ASN A 56 -3.21 -8.99 12.23
C ASN A 56 -2.93 -9.69 13.57
N GLU A 57 -3.85 -9.54 14.53
CA GLU A 57 -3.82 -10.24 15.81
C GLU A 57 -5.15 -10.96 16.02
N GLY A 58 -5.11 -12.29 16.09
CA GLY A 58 -6.32 -13.11 16.15
C GLY A 58 -7.27 -12.83 14.98
N VAL A 59 -8.51 -12.42 15.30
CA VAL A 59 -9.58 -12.10 14.34
C VAL A 59 -9.75 -10.60 14.09
N ALA A 60 -8.90 -9.76 14.69
CA ALA A 60 -9.01 -8.32 14.58
C ALA A 60 -8.53 -7.80 13.22
N GLY A 61 -9.10 -6.68 12.80
CA GLY A 61 -8.71 -5.96 11.60
C GLY A 61 -9.58 -6.28 10.38
N HIS A 62 -9.76 -5.27 9.54
CA HIS A 62 -10.45 -5.37 8.27
C HIS A 62 -9.84 -4.38 7.27
N ILE A 63 -9.77 -4.80 6.01
CA ILE A 63 -9.44 -3.93 4.87
C ILE A 63 -10.63 -3.94 3.94
N THR A 64 -11.09 -2.77 3.53
CA THR A 64 -12.27 -2.62 2.68
C THR A 64 -11.94 -1.85 1.41
N VAL A 65 -12.57 -2.22 0.29
CA VAL A 65 -12.55 -1.42 -0.93
C VAL A 65 -13.97 -1.21 -1.46
N ARG A 66 -14.28 0.02 -1.87
CA ARG A 66 -15.59 0.36 -2.44
C ARG A 66 -15.77 -0.38 -3.76
N ASP A 67 -16.96 -0.93 -3.98
CA ASP A 67 -17.28 -1.59 -5.23
C ASP A 67 -17.48 -0.58 -6.38
N PRO A 68 -16.88 -0.82 -7.57
CA PRO A 68 -16.91 0.16 -8.65
C PRO A 68 -18.21 0.13 -9.49
N ILE A 69 -19.10 -0.84 -9.24
CA ILE A 69 -20.42 -0.97 -9.91
C ILE A 69 -21.56 -0.55 -8.97
N GLN A 70 -21.45 -0.87 -7.68
CA GLN A 70 -22.41 -0.56 -6.62
C GLN A 70 -21.72 0.30 -5.56
N PRO A 71 -21.70 1.64 -5.71
CA PRO A 71 -20.89 2.51 -4.87
C PRO A 71 -21.24 2.47 -3.38
N ASP A 72 -22.46 2.08 -3.00
CA ASP A 72 -22.88 1.91 -1.60
C ASP A 72 -22.48 0.54 -1.00
N CYS A 73 -21.73 -0.27 -1.76
CA CYS A 73 -21.23 -1.55 -1.31
C CYS A 73 -19.70 -1.55 -1.18
N PHE A 74 -19.20 -2.35 -0.24
CA PHE A 74 -17.77 -2.55 0.01
C PHE A 74 -17.42 -4.03 0.00
N TRP A 75 -16.28 -4.37 -0.60
CA TRP A 75 -15.66 -5.68 -0.45
C TRP A 75 -14.84 -5.71 0.84
N VAL A 76 -14.98 -6.78 1.62
CA VAL A 76 -14.31 -6.97 2.92
C VAL A 76 -13.95 -8.44 3.15
N ASN A 77 -12.96 -8.72 4.01
CA ASN A 77 -12.66 -10.09 4.44
C ASN A 77 -13.80 -10.73 5.24
N PRO A 78 -13.99 -12.06 5.15
CA PRO A 78 -14.87 -12.76 6.05
C PRO A 78 -14.30 -12.81 7.46
N PHE A 79 -15.19 -12.89 8.45
CA PHE A 79 -14.79 -13.00 9.85
C PHE A 79 -14.15 -14.38 10.14
N GLY A 80 -13.02 -14.39 10.84
CA GLY A 80 -12.36 -15.62 11.32
C GLY A 80 -11.40 -16.30 10.33
N LEU A 81 -11.28 -15.82 9.09
CA LEU A 81 -10.28 -16.32 8.15
C LEU A 81 -8.98 -15.53 8.30
N HIS A 82 -7.87 -16.22 8.55
CA HIS A 82 -6.56 -15.58 8.72
C HIS A 82 -6.14 -14.82 7.45
N PHE A 83 -5.57 -13.62 7.61
CA PHE A 83 -5.21 -12.72 6.51
C PHE A 83 -4.34 -13.38 5.44
N SER A 84 -3.37 -14.22 5.84
CA SER A 84 -2.50 -14.94 4.91
C SER A 84 -3.20 -15.97 4.01
N LEU A 85 -4.46 -16.33 4.30
CA LEU A 85 -5.22 -17.31 3.52
C LEU A 85 -6.25 -16.68 2.57
N ILE A 86 -6.54 -15.39 2.73
CA ILE A 86 -7.61 -14.70 1.98
C ILE A 86 -7.38 -14.80 0.47
N GLN A 87 -8.38 -15.30 -0.24
CA GLN A 87 -8.49 -15.29 -1.70
C GLN A 87 -9.60 -14.35 -2.18
N PRO A 88 -9.60 -13.95 -3.48
CA PRO A 88 -10.66 -13.11 -4.04
C PRO A 88 -12.06 -13.71 -3.91
N SER A 89 -12.19 -15.04 -3.97
CA SER A 89 -13.45 -15.77 -3.79
C SER A 89 -13.98 -15.75 -2.36
N ASP A 90 -13.13 -15.49 -1.35
CA ASP A 90 -13.54 -15.41 0.06
C ASP A 90 -14.17 -14.06 0.42
N LEU A 91 -13.93 -13.02 -0.37
CA LEU A 91 -14.36 -11.65 -0.08
C LEU A 91 -15.89 -11.53 -0.12
N LEU A 92 -16.42 -10.83 0.89
CA LEU A 92 -17.85 -10.55 1.02
C LEU A 92 -18.15 -9.15 0.48
N LEU A 93 -19.23 -9.04 -0.29
CA LEU A 93 -19.79 -7.73 -0.66
C LEU A 93 -20.84 -7.33 0.38
N VAL A 94 -20.63 -6.19 1.02
CA VAL A 94 -21.52 -5.67 2.07
C VAL A 94 -22.12 -4.35 1.60
N ASP A 95 -23.45 -4.29 1.59
CA ASP A 95 -24.21 -3.05 1.41
C ASP A 95 -24.31 -2.31 2.74
N VAL A 96 -23.89 -1.06 2.78
CA VAL A 96 -23.92 -0.21 3.98
C VAL A 96 -25.00 0.88 3.89
N GLY A 97 -25.86 0.82 2.86
CA GLY A 97 -26.81 1.85 2.52
C GLY A 97 -26.15 3.10 1.93
N PRO A 98 -26.93 4.18 1.72
CA PRO A 98 -26.42 5.41 1.13
C PRO A 98 -25.23 5.97 1.91
N THR A 99 -24.09 6.10 1.23
CA THR A 99 -22.89 6.69 1.81
C THR A 99 -22.68 8.12 1.35
N GLY A 100 -22.33 9.01 2.28
CA GLY A 100 -21.87 10.36 1.95
C GLY A 100 -20.40 10.36 1.50
N THR A 101 -20.00 11.41 0.79
CA THR A 101 -18.58 11.70 0.53
C THR A 101 -18.04 12.56 1.66
N TYR A 102 -17.01 12.07 2.35
CA TYR A 102 -16.27 12.81 3.36
C TYR A 102 -14.88 13.10 2.85
N ASN A 103 -14.49 14.38 2.85
CA ASN A 103 -13.14 14.79 2.53
C ASN A 103 -12.37 15.02 3.84
N SER A 104 -11.18 14.45 3.92
CA SER A 104 -10.24 14.66 5.02
C SER A 104 -8.93 15.16 4.43
N ASP A 105 -8.30 16.12 5.11
CA ASP A 105 -6.94 16.56 4.79
C ASP A 105 -5.89 15.54 5.24
N SER A 106 -6.29 14.54 6.03
CA SER A 106 -5.45 13.46 6.56
C SER A 106 -5.82 12.10 5.99
N GLN A 107 -4.81 11.34 5.58
CA GLN A 107 -4.94 9.98 5.03
C GLN A 107 -4.98 8.90 6.12
N ALA A 108 -4.61 9.25 7.35
CA ALA A 108 -4.47 8.30 8.44
C ALA A 108 -4.90 8.88 9.79
N ALA A 109 -5.28 7.99 10.70
CA ALA A 109 -5.62 8.31 12.08
C ALA A 109 -4.98 7.30 13.04
N ILE A 110 -4.51 7.80 14.18
CA ILE A 110 -4.13 6.98 15.33
C ILE A 110 -5.34 6.97 16.27
N LEU A 111 -5.97 5.81 16.40
CA LEU A 111 -7.12 5.60 17.26
C LEU A 111 -6.62 5.28 18.67
N GLN A 112 -6.84 6.20 19.61
CA GLN A 112 -6.36 6.08 20.97
C GLN A 112 -6.78 4.73 21.58
N ASN A 113 -5.82 3.99 22.13
CA ASN A 113 -6.03 2.67 22.74
C ASN A 113 -6.54 1.57 21.78
N HIS A 114 -6.48 1.77 20.46
CA HIS A 114 -6.98 0.81 19.49
C HIS A 114 -5.95 0.46 18.42
N GLY A 115 -5.51 1.41 17.59
CA GLY A 115 -4.59 1.12 16.49
C GLY A 115 -4.62 2.16 15.38
N LEU A 116 -4.18 1.75 14.19
CA LEU A 116 -4.04 2.61 13.02
C LEU A 116 -5.21 2.43 12.06
N LEU A 117 -5.67 3.53 11.48
CA LEU A 117 -6.59 3.55 10.35
C LEU A 117 -5.97 4.37 9.22
N VAL A 118 -6.00 3.82 8.00
CA VAL A 118 -5.54 4.50 6.79
C VAL A 118 -6.64 4.42 5.74
N ALA A 119 -6.91 5.53 5.07
CA ALA A 119 -7.90 5.64 4.01
C ALA A 119 -7.32 6.43 2.83
N THR A 120 -7.27 5.80 1.65
CA THR A 120 -6.74 6.39 0.43
C THR A 120 -7.58 6.03 -0.79
N ASN A 121 -7.20 6.51 -1.97
CA ASN A 121 -7.93 6.26 -3.22
C ASN A 121 -7.55 4.95 -3.94
N THR A 122 -6.50 4.26 -3.50
CA THR A 122 -6.06 2.96 -4.05
C THR A 122 -5.62 2.02 -2.94
N ILE A 123 -5.66 0.72 -3.20
CA ILE A 123 -5.24 -0.32 -2.25
C ILE A 123 -3.72 -0.22 -2.02
N GLU A 124 -2.94 0.00 -3.07
CA GLU A 124 -1.48 0.13 -2.99
C GLU A 124 -1.06 1.29 -2.09
N ALA A 125 -1.69 2.46 -2.23
CA ALA A 125 -1.43 3.60 -1.35
C ALA A 125 -1.81 3.29 0.10
N THR A 126 -2.95 2.61 0.34
CA THR A 126 -3.37 2.22 1.70
C THR A 126 -2.31 1.33 2.35
N VAL A 127 -1.85 0.30 1.62
CA VAL A 127 -0.79 -0.62 2.09
C VAL A 127 0.47 0.16 2.43
N PHE A 128 0.94 1.01 1.53
CA PHE A 128 2.14 1.81 1.75
C PHE A 128 2.03 2.73 2.97
N PHE A 129 0.98 3.56 3.05
CA PHE A 129 0.85 4.53 4.14
C PHE A 129 0.60 3.84 5.49
N TYR A 130 -0.05 2.67 5.52
CA TYR A 130 -0.17 1.87 6.74
C TYR A 130 1.19 1.35 7.20
N ILE A 131 1.97 0.74 6.31
CA ILE A 131 3.33 0.26 6.62
C ILE A 131 4.22 1.42 7.08
N ALA A 132 4.16 2.56 6.40
CA ALA A 132 4.96 3.73 6.73
C ALA A 132 4.58 4.29 8.12
N LEU A 133 3.28 4.37 8.44
CA LEU A 133 2.81 4.85 9.73
C LEU A 133 3.18 3.88 10.86
N GLU A 134 2.99 2.59 10.67
CA GLU A 134 3.39 1.55 11.65
C GLU A 134 4.90 1.64 11.96
N ARG A 135 5.73 1.73 10.91
CA ARG A 135 7.18 1.89 11.07
C ARG A 135 7.55 3.21 11.73
N ALA A 136 6.84 4.30 11.44
CA ALA A 136 7.05 5.58 12.11
C ALA A 136 6.72 5.50 13.60
N CYS A 137 5.62 4.82 13.97
CA CYS A 137 5.26 4.55 15.37
C CYS A 137 6.34 3.74 16.08
N GLN A 138 6.81 2.64 15.47
CA GLN A 138 7.90 1.83 16.03
C GLN A 138 9.19 2.64 16.21
N ALA A 139 9.58 3.41 15.20
CA ALA A 139 10.77 4.26 15.25
C ALA A 139 10.67 5.32 16.35
N GLN A 140 9.49 5.97 16.50
CA GLN A 140 9.24 6.96 17.53
C GLN A 140 9.37 6.36 18.93
N LEU A 141 8.76 5.20 19.18
CA LEU A 141 8.85 4.50 20.47
C LEU A 141 10.31 4.17 20.84
N LEU A 142 11.09 3.65 19.88
CA LEU A 142 12.51 3.34 20.09
C LEU A 142 13.35 4.59 20.33
N ALA A 143 13.11 5.65 19.56
CA ALA A 143 13.82 6.92 19.70
C ALA A 143 13.53 7.60 21.04
N ASP A 144 12.27 7.62 21.48
CA ASP A 144 11.85 8.17 22.76
C ASP A 144 12.46 7.39 23.93
N ALA A 145 12.45 6.05 23.89
CA ALA A 145 13.08 5.23 24.91
C ALA A 145 14.59 5.51 25.03
N ALA A 146 15.29 5.58 23.89
CA ALA A 146 16.73 5.85 23.86
C ALA A 146 17.10 7.30 24.24
N ALA A 147 16.22 8.26 23.96
CA ALA A 147 16.39 9.65 24.37
C ALA A 147 16.11 9.82 25.87
N GLY A 148 15.03 9.20 26.37
CA GLY A 148 14.65 9.23 27.78
C GLY A 148 15.73 8.64 28.70
N GLY A 149 16.38 7.54 28.28
CA GLY A 149 17.51 6.96 29.01
C GLY A 149 18.73 7.89 29.15
N ARG A 150 18.81 8.94 28.33
CA ARG A 150 19.86 9.98 28.38
C ARG A 150 19.35 11.32 28.91
N GLY A 151 18.11 11.38 29.40
CA GLY A 151 17.47 12.62 29.86
C GLY A 151 17.15 13.62 28.74
N GLY A 152 17.05 13.16 27.49
CA GLY A 152 16.79 14.00 26.32
C GLY A 152 15.46 13.68 25.63
N ARG A 153 15.26 14.30 24.47
CA ARG A 153 14.13 14.05 23.53
C ARG A 153 14.65 13.84 22.11
N PRO A 154 13.93 13.12 21.24
CA PRO A 154 14.29 13.07 19.82
C PRO A 154 14.31 14.45 19.17
N LEU A 155 15.18 14.63 18.18
CA LEU A 155 15.23 15.85 17.38
C LEU A 155 14.13 15.79 16.31
N ARG A 156 13.16 16.70 16.40
CA ARG A 156 12.09 16.82 15.41
C ARG A 156 12.64 17.41 14.11
N ILE A 157 12.22 16.86 12.98
CA ILE A 157 12.48 17.43 11.66
C ILE A 157 11.76 18.79 11.57
N PRO A 158 12.43 19.88 11.16
CA PRO A 158 11.79 21.19 10.99
C PRO A 158 10.60 21.12 10.03
N ASP A 159 9.53 21.87 10.33
CA ASP A 159 8.28 21.81 9.57
C ASP A 159 8.45 22.14 8.07
N GLU A 160 9.40 23.03 7.74
CA GLU A 160 9.74 23.34 6.35
C GLU A 160 10.25 22.11 5.59
N GLU A 161 11.19 21.37 6.18
CA GLU A 161 11.76 20.15 5.59
C GLU A 161 10.72 19.03 5.54
N ALA A 162 9.95 18.86 6.61
CA ALA A 162 8.84 17.90 6.63
C ALA A 162 7.81 18.18 5.52
N LEU A 163 7.47 19.46 5.29
CA LEU A 163 6.54 19.86 4.23
C LEU A 163 7.12 19.61 2.83
N LYS A 164 8.40 19.88 2.60
CA LYS A 164 9.09 19.57 1.33
C LYS A 164 9.03 18.07 1.04
N THR A 165 9.36 17.23 2.03
CA THR A 165 9.27 15.77 1.89
C THR A 165 7.82 15.32 1.67
N SER A 166 6.85 15.87 2.41
CA SER A 166 5.43 15.54 2.28
C SER A 166 4.88 15.83 0.89
N LYS A 167 5.30 16.92 0.24
CA LYS A 167 4.87 17.22 -1.14
C LYS A 167 5.32 16.14 -2.14
N THR A 168 6.49 15.56 -1.88
CA THR A 168 7.08 14.53 -2.76
C THR A 168 6.53 13.14 -2.47
N ASN A 169 6.46 12.75 -1.19
CA ASN A 169 6.18 11.35 -0.79
C ASN A 169 4.77 11.15 -0.21
N GLY A 170 4.10 12.22 0.23
CA GLY A 170 2.80 12.17 0.90
C GLY A 170 1.60 12.26 -0.05
N ASN A 171 1.81 12.30 -1.37
CA ASN A 171 0.73 12.35 -2.35
C ASN A 171 0.31 10.94 -2.83
N MET A 172 -0.88 10.84 -3.43
CA MET A 172 -1.46 9.54 -3.85
C MET A 172 -0.66 8.84 -4.95
N THR A 173 -0.01 9.59 -5.85
CA THR A 173 0.84 9.00 -6.91
C THR A 173 2.06 8.33 -6.30
N ALA A 174 2.73 9.03 -5.37
CA ALA A 174 3.85 8.48 -4.63
C ALA A 174 3.42 7.31 -3.74
N GLY A 175 2.26 7.38 -3.10
CA GLY A 175 1.72 6.29 -2.28
C GLY A 175 1.46 5.02 -3.10
N TRP A 176 0.80 5.16 -4.25
CA TRP A 176 0.57 4.02 -5.15
C TRP A 176 1.89 3.41 -5.64
N PHE A 177 2.82 4.25 -6.10
CA PHE A 177 4.10 3.78 -6.63
C PHE A 177 4.97 3.10 -5.55
N GLN A 178 5.03 3.66 -4.34
CA GLN A 178 5.77 3.07 -3.23
C GLN A 178 5.09 1.83 -2.64
N GLY A 179 3.79 1.64 -2.87
CA GLY A 179 3.08 0.41 -2.49
C GLY A 179 3.37 -0.77 -3.42
N LEU A 180 3.69 -0.53 -4.69
CA LEU A 180 3.91 -1.62 -5.67
C LEU A 180 4.97 -2.65 -5.27
N PRO A 181 6.15 -2.27 -4.74
CA PRO A 181 7.16 -3.24 -4.31
C PRO A 181 6.67 -4.22 -3.25
N GLU A 182 5.68 -3.87 -2.42
CA GLU A 182 5.13 -4.78 -1.41
C GLU A 182 4.34 -5.92 -2.06
N PHE A 183 3.67 -5.67 -3.18
CA PHE A 183 2.99 -6.71 -3.96
C PHE A 183 3.99 -7.58 -4.73
N GLN A 184 5.09 -7.00 -5.24
CA GLN A 184 6.17 -7.76 -5.85
C GLN A 184 6.92 -8.62 -4.81
N PHE A 185 7.05 -8.12 -3.59
CA PHE A 185 7.62 -8.88 -2.49
C PHE A 185 6.71 -10.04 -2.07
N LEU A 186 5.39 -9.83 -2.08
CA LEU A 186 4.43 -10.92 -1.92
C LEU A 186 4.62 -12.00 -2.98
N GLU A 187 4.71 -11.63 -4.26
CA GLU A 187 4.98 -12.55 -5.37
C GLU A 187 6.24 -13.38 -5.14
N ALA A 188 7.34 -12.71 -4.79
CA ALA A 188 8.62 -13.36 -4.51
C ALA A 188 8.53 -14.31 -3.30
N ARG A 189 7.83 -13.90 -2.25
CA ARG A 189 7.67 -14.68 -1.01
C ARG A 189 6.80 -15.92 -1.22
N GLU A 190 5.81 -15.83 -2.08
CA GLU A 190 4.88 -16.93 -2.36
C GLU A 190 5.33 -17.81 -3.53
N GLY A 191 6.39 -17.40 -4.24
CA GLY A 191 6.90 -18.11 -5.40
C GLY A 191 5.92 -18.07 -6.58
N VAL A 192 5.12 -17.01 -6.68
CA VAL A 192 4.04 -16.87 -7.66
C VAL A 192 4.13 -15.49 -8.30
N THR A 193 4.02 -15.41 -9.62
CA THR A 193 3.75 -14.12 -10.28
C THR A 193 2.24 -13.93 -10.47
N PHE A 194 1.73 -12.77 -10.08
CA PHE A 194 0.33 -12.40 -10.13
C PHE A 194 0.01 -11.67 -11.45
N ALA A 195 -0.28 -12.44 -12.50
CA ALA A 195 -0.73 -11.87 -13.77
C ALA A 195 -2.27 -11.75 -13.81
N PHE A 196 -2.77 -10.54 -13.60
CA PHE A 196 -4.19 -10.22 -13.85
C PHE A 196 -4.56 -10.60 -15.29
N ASN A 197 -5.66 -11.34 -15.49
CA ASN A 197 -6.17 -11.86 -16.77
C ASN A 197 -5.46 -13.09 -17.43
N LYS A 198 -4.56 -13.82 -16.75
CA LYS A 198 -4.00 -15.11 -17.29
C LYS A 198 -4.89 -16.35 -17.05
N GLY A 199 -6.17 -16.16 -16.77
CA GLY A 199 -7.17 -17.23 -16.56
C GLY A 199 -7.53 -17.46 -15.10
N LYS A 200 -8.70 -18.06 -14.89
CA LYS A 200 -9.27 -18.36 -13.56
C LYS A 200 -9.16 -19.84 -13.22
N ASP A 201 -9.05 -20.19 -11.94
CA ASP A 201 -9.12 -21.56 -11.44
C ASP A 201 -10.58 -22.05 -11.30
N ALA A 202 -10.76 -23.27 -10.78
CA ALA A 202 -12.08 -23.88 -10.61
C ALA A 202 -12.99 -23.14 -9.61
N LYS A 203 -12.41 -22.27 -8.75
CA LYS A 203 -13.13 -21.41 -7.81
C LYS A 203 -13.38 -20.00 -8.36
N GLY A 204 -12.86 -19.71 -9.57
CA GLY A 204 -12.97 -18.39 -10.18
C GLY A 204 -11.86 -17.42 -9.77
N ASP A 205 -10.85 -17.87 -9.03
CA ASP A 205 -9.72 -17.06 -8.59
C ASP A 205 -8.67 -16.93 -9.70
N LEU A 206 -7.94 -15.81 -9.72
CA LEU A 206 -6.87 -15.61 -10.71
C LEU A 206 -5.74 -16.62 -10.49
N LYS A 207 -5.36 -17.35 -11.54
CA LYS A 207 -4.30 -18.34 -11.45
C LYS A 207 -2.94 -17.67 -11.24
N PRO A 208 -2.16 -18.11 -10.24
CA PRO A 208 -0.71 -17.97 -10.23
C PRO A 208 -0.12 -18.30 -11.62
N SER A 209 0.68 -17.42 -12.21
CA SER A 209 1.54 -17.84 -13.31
C SER A 209 2.84 -18.34 -12.73
N ASN A 210 3.08 -19.66 -12.85
CA ASN A 210 4.38 -20.29 -12.67
C ASN A 210 5.34 -19.86 -13.77
#